data_AF-A0A417U2N8-F1
#
_entry.id   AF-A0A417U2N8-F1
#
_cell.length_a   1.000
_cell.length_b   1.000
_cell.length_c   1.000
_cell.angle_alpha   90.00
_cell.angle_beta   90.00
_cell.angle_gamma   90.00
#
_symmetry.space_group_name_H-M   'P 1'
#
loop_
_entity.id
_entity.type
_entity.pdbx_description
1 polymer ?
#
loop_
_entity_poly.entity_id
_entity_poly.type
_entity_poly.pdbx_seq_one_letter_code
_entity_poly.pdbx_strand_id
1 'polypeptide(L)'
;MTEEIFSVVNGEVFGVWFLIGAALVFWMQAGFAMVETGFTRAKNAGNILMKNLMDFCIGTVVFILIGFGLLFGEDLVGLIGKPGFDIFTDYANFDWSNFVFNLVFCATTATIVSGAMAERTKFLSYCVYSAVISAFIYPVEAHWIWGGGWLSQIGFHDFAGSCAIHMVGGISALIGAWLLGPRIGKFVKDAKGRITKVNAFPGHNLPIGCLGVFILWLGWYGFNGAACTSVEQLGSVFVTTTVAPAIATVVCMIFTWIKYGKPDVSMCLNASLAGLVAITAPCDVTDVTGAIIIGAVAGLLVVFGVWFLDNKLRVDDPVGAVAVHCLNGIWGTIAVGLFATTSAPGNDSIVGLFYGGGFKQLGLQLAGFASVAAWTTVMITITFLVIKATVGLRVSEEEEIVGLDSCEHGLPSAYAGFSIMDISNTMTMDVNENTDLGVSDYDSASSFQKKAAVNVVKAPEMLATGIYKVVIIAKLSRYDHLKKAMNDLGVTGMTVTQVMGCGVQKGAGEMYRGVEVDATLLPKVKVEVVVSKIPVDSVIAAAKKALYTGHIGDGKIFVYNVDKVVKVRTGEEDFEALQDVE
;
A
#
# COMPACT_ATOMS: atom_id res chain seq x y z
N MET A 1 16.36 -2.92 53.34
CA MET A 1 16.94 -4.18 52.82
C MET A 1 15.96 -4.96 51.96
N THR A 2 14.87 -5.54 52.49
CA THR A 2 13.94 -6.33 51.65
C THR A 2 13.21 -5.49 50.58
N GLU A 3 12.69 -4.31 50.94
CA GLU A 3 12.02 -3.40 49.99
C GLU A 3 12.97 -2.80 48.94
N GLU A 4 14.20 -2.43 49.33
CA GLU A 4 15.22 -1.95 48.39
C GLU A 4 15.64 -3.05 47.41
N ILE A 5 15.81 -4.30 47.89
CA ILE A 5 16.09 -5.45 47.02
C ILE A 5 14.95 -5.66 46.04
N PHE A 6 13.68 -5.63 46.50
CA PHE A 6 12.53 -5.75 45.60
C PHE A 6 12.43 -4.60 44.60
N SER A 7 12.72 -3.35 45.01
CA SER A 7 12.73 -2.20 44.12
C SER A 7 13.80 -2.31 43.03
N VAL A 8 15.01 -2.74 43.38
CA VAL A 8 16.11 -2.93 42.42
C VAL A 8 15.79 -4.07 41.46
N VAL A 9 15.34 -5.22 41.99
CA VAL A 9 14.97 -6.37 41.15
C VAL A 9 13.84 -6.02 40.19
N ASN A 10 12.81 -5.30 40.66
CA ASN A 10 11.73 -4.84 39.78
C ASN A 10 12.25 -3.87 38.71
N GLY A 11 13.10 -2.91 39.08
CA GLY A 11 13.70 -1.97 38.12
C GLY A 11 14.48 -2.68 37.00
N GLU A 12 15.30 -3.66 37.35
CA GLU A 12 16.04 -4.48 36.38
C GLU A 12 15.10 -5.31 35.48
N VAL A 13 14.10 -5.96 36.06
CA VAL A 13 13.13 -6.79 35.31
C VAL A 13 12.35 -5.95 34.30
N PHE A 14 11.82 -4.79 34.72
CA PHE A 14 11.07 -3.92 33.83
C PHE A 14 11.97 -3.16 32.85
N GLY A 15 13.23 -2.87 33.20
CA GLY A 15 14.24 -2.36 32.27
C GLY A 15 14.53 -3.36 31.13
N VAL A 16 14.70 -4.65 31.46
CA VAL A 16 14.84 -5.71 30.46
C VAL A 16 13.56 -5.85 29.62
N TRP A 17 12.39 -5.83 30.25
CA TRP A 17 11.11 -5.88 29.55
C TRP A 17 10.93 -4.71 28.57
N PHE A 18 11.29 -3.50 28.95
CA PHE A 18 11.22 -2.31 28.10
C PHE A 18 12.06 -2.49 26.82
N LEU A 19 13.27 -3.05 26.93
CA LEU A 19 14.13 -3.37 25.78
C LEU A 19 13.59 -4.53 24.92
N ILE A 20 12.98 -5.55 25.54
CA ILE A 20 12.26 -6.60 24.81
C ILE A 20 11.09 -5.98 24.03
N GLY A 21 10.37 -5.05 24.64
CA GLY A 21 9.35 -4.25 23.99
C GLY A 21 9.89 -3.50 22.78
N ALA A 22 11.03 -2.83 22.91
CA ALA A 22 11.70 -2.17 21.78
C ALA A 22 12.03 -3.15 20.64
N ALA A 23 12.52 -4.36 20.96
CA ALA A 23 12.82 -5.38 19.97
C ALA A 23 11.55 -5.92 19.26
N LEU A 24 10.46 -6.11 20.00
CA LEU A 24 9.15 -6.50 19.44
C LEU A 24 8.58 -5.42 18.53
N VAL A 25 8.75 -4.14 18.88
CA VAL A 25 8.32 -3.01 18.05
C VAL A 25 9.19 -2.86 16.82
N PHE A 26 10.50 -3.05 16.91
CA PHE A 26 11.36 -3.14 15.73
C PHE A 26 10.88 -4.24 14.78
N TRP A 27 10.47 -5.41 15.31
CA TRP A 27 9.94 -6.50 14.52
C TRP A 27 8.62 -6.15 13.80
N MET A 28 7.88 -5.12 14.25
CA MET A 28 6.73 -4.60 13.52
C MET A 28 7.11 -4.03 12.14
N GLN A 29 8.35 -3.60 11.92
CA GLN A 29 8.82 -3.18 10.59
C GLN A 29 8.71 -4.32 9.57
N ALA A 30 9.01 -5.55 9.98
CA ALA A 30 8.76 -6.72 9.14
C ALA A 30 7.25 -6.91 8.91
N GLY A 31 6.43 -6.65 9.93
CA GLY A 31 4.97 -6.67 9.83
C GLY A 31 4.43 -5.70 8.78
N PHE A 32 4.81 -4.42 8.84
CA PHE A 32 4.43 -3.40 7.85
C PHE A 32 4.89 -3.80 6.45
N ALA A 33 6.16 -4.21 6.30
CA ALA A 33 6.69 -4.64 5.02
C ALA A 33 5.86 -5.77 4.39
N MET A 34 5.42 -6.75 5.20
CA MET A 34 4.61 -7.87 4.72
C MET A 34 3.16 -7.47 4.42
N VAL A 35 2.51 -6.65 5.27
CA VAL A 35 1.15 -6.14 5.02
C VAL A 35 1.11 -5.32 3.72
N GLU A 36 2.01 -4.36 3.59
CA GLU A 36 2.03 -3.46 2.45
C GLU A 36 2.40 -4.18 1.16
N THR A 37 3.36 -5.10 1.21
CA THR A 37 3.68 -5.96 0.06
C THR A 37 2.44 -6.77 -0.33
N GLY A 38 1.82 -7.47 0.62
CA GLY A 38 0.67 -8.33 0.34
C GLY A 38 -0.54 -7.60 -0.25
N PHE A 39 -0.80 -6.36 0.18
CA PHE A 39 -1.92 -5.53 -0.28
C PHE A 39 -1.65 -4.69 -1.53
N THR A 40 -0.42 -4.63 -2.01
CA THR A 40 -0.06 -3.93 -3.25
C THR A 40 0.03 -4.89 -4.44
N ARG A 41 0.21 -4.36 -5.65
CA ARG A 41 0.49 -5.16 -6.86
C ARG A 41 1.93 -5.66 -6.88
N ALA A 42 2.12 -6.90 -7.34
CA ALA A 42 3.41 -7.61 -7.28
C ALA A 42 4.57 -6.87 -7.96
N LYS A 43 4.31 -6.07 -9.01
CA LYS A 43 5.31 -5.27 -9.73
C LYS A 43 5.97 -4.14 -8.92
N ASN A 44 5.51 -3.93 -7.68
CA ASN A 44 5.99 -2.90 -6.77
C ASN A 44 6.48 -3.47 -5.43
N ALA A 45 6.58 -4.79 -5.31
CA ALA A 45 6.89 -5.45 -4.05
C ALA A 45 8.29 -5.07 -3.54
N GLY A 46 9.30 -5.08 -4.42
CA GLY A 46 10.66 -4.65 -4.07
C GLY A 46 10.73 -3.20 -3.62
N ASN A 47 9.98 -2.31 -4.30
CA ASN A 47 9.90 -0.90 -3.95
C ASN A 47 9.31 -0.69 -2.55
N ILE A 48 8.28 -1.45 -2.18
CA ILE A 48 7.66 -1.39 -0.85
C ILE A 48 8.57 -1.91 0.24
N LEU A 49 9.25 -3.04 0.00
CA LEU A 49 10.26 -3.58 0.92
C LEU A 49 11.39 -2.57 1.17
N MET A 50 11.88 -1.91 0.10
CA MET A 50 12.91 -0.88 0.22
C MET A 50 12.44 0.34 1.02
N LYS A 51 11.19 0.78 0.86
CA LYS A 51 10.62 1.88 1.65
C LYS A 51 10.58 1.55 3.14
N ASN A 52 10.06 0.39 3.50
CA ASN A 52 9.99 -0.07 4.90
C ASN A 52 11.39 -0.25 5.52
N LEU A 53 12.39 -0.70 4.74
CA LEU A 53 13.75 -0.79 5.27
C LEU A 53 14.39 0.60 5.45
N MET A 54 14.19 1.50 4.47
CA MET A 54 14.84 2.80 4.46
C MET A 54 14.23 3.80 5.43
N ASP A 55 12.94 3.73 5.74
CA ASP A 55 12.39 4.62 6.77
C ASP A 55 13.06 4.38 8.14
N PHE A 56 13.33 3.13 8.52
CA PHE A 56 14.05 2.79 9.73
C PHE A 56 15.52 3.22 9.64
N CYS A 57 16.22 2.87 8.55
CA CYS A 57 17.64 3.19 8.42
C CYS A 57 17.90 4.71 8.37
N ILE A 58 17.17 5.44 7.53
CA ILE A 58 17.30 6.89 7.40
C ILE A 58 16.78 7.56 8.67
N GLY A 59 15.64 7.09 9.20
CA GLY A 59 15.09 7.53 10.47
C GLY A 59 16.11 7.44 11.60
N THR A 60 16.82 6.31 11.72
CA THR A 60 17.90 6.12 12.70
C THR A 60 19.00 7.17 12.56
N VAL A 61 19.46 7.43 11.33
CA VAL A 61 20.53 8.39 11.05
C VAL A 61 20.14 9.81 11.44
N VAL A 62 18.88 10.23 11.21
CA VAL A 62 18.45 11.58 11.60
C VAL A 62 18.01 11.67 13.05
N PHE A 63 17.42 10.61 13.60
CA PHE A 63 16.93 10.58 14.97
C PHE A 63 18.08 10.61 15.98
N ILE A 64 19.20 9.92 15.69
CA ILE A 64 20.42 10.01 16.49
C ILE A 64 21.06 11.40 16.47
N LEU A 65 20.94 12.13 15.35
CA LEU A 65 21.56 13.44 15.20
C LEU A 65 20.75 14.58 15.81
N ILE A 66 19.42 14.48 15.80
CA ILE A 66 18.55 15.56 16.27
C ILE A 66 17.24 15.06 16.88
N GLY A 67 16.61 14.03 16.32
CA GLY A 67 15.26 13.62 16.72
C GLY A 67 15.13 13.24 18.19
N PHE A 68 16.05 12.45 18.75
CA PHE A 68 16.00 12.08 20.16
C PHE A 68 16.14 13.29 21.09
N GLY A 69 17.04 14.22 20.76
CA GLY A 69 17.23 15.45 21.53
C GLY A 69 15.99 16.36 21.49
N LEU A 70 15.29 16.44 20.36
CA LEU A 70 14.02 17.18 20.29
C LEU A 70 12.90 16.53 21.10
N LEU A 71 12.95 15.20 21.29
CA LEU A 71 11.94 14.45 22.02
C LEU A 71 12.19 14.46 23.54
N PHE A 72 13.40 14.16 24.01
CA PHE A 72 13.72 14.04 25.45
C PHE A 72 14.80 14.99 25.97
N GLY A 73 15.29 15.91 25.13
CA GLY A 73 16.16 16.98 25.61
C GLY A 73 15.43 17.87 26.63
N GLU A 74 16.21 18.67 27.35
CA GLU A 74 15.69 19.67 28.30
C GLU A 74 14.54 20.47 27.66
N ASP A 75 13.38 20.49 28.32
CA ASP A 75 12.19 21.17 27.81
C ASP A 75 12.45 22.66 27.61
N LEU A 76 12.21 23.14 26.39
CA LEU A 76 12.20 24.55 26.06
C LEU A 76 10.75 25.02 25.96
N VAL A 77 10.33 25.74 27.01
CA VAL A 77 9.04 26.44 27.12
C VAL A 77 7.79 25.56 26.92
N GLY A 78 7.89 24.26 27.22
CA GLY A 78 6.81 23.29 27.05
C GLY A 78 6.62 22.77 25.63
N LEU A 79 7.45 23.17 24.66
CA LEU A 79 7.17 22.98 23.23
C LEU A 79 8.17 22.09 22.49
N ILE A 80 9.42 22.03 22.92
CA ILE A 80 10.45 21.28 22.18
C ILE A 80 11.62 20.95 23.10
N GLY A 81 12.17 19.75 22.97
CA GLY A 81 13.41 19.39 23.65
C GLY A 81 14.60 20.11 23.03
N LYS A 82 15.53 20.57 23.88
CA LYS A 82 16.79 21.13 23.42
C LYS A 82 17.63 20.07 22.70
N PRO A 83 18.06 20.31 21.45
CA PRO A 83 18.97 19.39 20.75
C PRO A 83 20.24 19.12 21.56
N GLY A 84 20.64 17.85 21.61
CA GLY A 84 21.83 17.40 22.32
C GLY A 84 22.59 16.34 21.51
N PHE A 85 23.89 16.23 21.77
CA PHE A 85 24.79 15.25 21.14
C PHE A 85 25.37 14.27 22.16
N ASP A 86 24.68 14.08 23.30
CA ASP A 86 25.18 13.33 24.45
C ASP A 86 25.50 11.88 24.10
N ILE A 87 24.82 11.29 23.10
CA ILE A 87 25.18 9.96 22.59
C ILE A 87 26.61 9.90 22.00
N PHE A 88 27.15 11.02 21.53
CA PHE A 88 28.52 11.13 21.01
C PHE A 88 29.50 11.71 22.03
N THR A 89 29.04 12.59 22.92
CA THR A 89 29.91 13.34 23.84
C THR A 89 29.95 12.78 25.27
N ASP A 90 28.91 12.06 25.70
CA ASP A 90 28.77 11.46 27.02
C ASP A 90 28.07 10.08 26.95
N TYR A 91 28.57 9.21 26.06
CA TYR A 91 27.96 7.91 25.79
C TYR A 91 27.76 7.05 27.04
N ALA A 92 28.62 7.17 28.05
CA ALA A 92 28.58 6.37 29.27
C ALA A 92 27.36 6.66 30.16
N ASN A 93 26.79 7.87 30.07
CA ASN A 93 25.63 8.30 30.86
C ASN A 93 24.37 8.48 29.99
N PHE A 94 24.44 8.13 28.71
CA PHE A 94 23.34 8.31 27.78
C PHE A 94 22.20 7.30 28.05
N ASP A 95 20.95 7.74 27.89
CA ASP A 95 19.78 6.87 28.05
C ASP A 95 19.53 6.01 26.80
N TRP A 96 20.32 4.94 26.67
CA TRP A 96 20.25 4.02 25.53
C TRP A 96 18.87 3.35 25.42
N SER A 97 18.22 3.07 26.55
CA SER A 97 16.94 2.39 26.59
C SER A 97 15.85 3.24 25.96
N ASN A 98 15.68 4.48 26.43
CA ASN A 98 14.68 5.38 25.84
C ASN A 98 15.02 5.75 24.40
N PHE A 99 16.31 5.87 24.06
CA PHE A 99 16.72 6.09 22.67
C PHE A 99 16.23 4.98 21.74
N VAL A 100 16.55 3.73 22.03
CA VAL A 100 16.19 2.59 21.16
C VAL A 100 14.67 2.43 21.08
N PHE A 101 13.96 2.54 22.21
CA PHE A 101 12.51 2.41 22.24
C PHE A 101 11.79 3.51 21.43
N ASN A 102 12.22 4.76 21.58
CA ASN A 102 11.54 5.87 20.89
C ASN A 102 11.97 5.98 19.42
N LEU A 103 13.15 5.48 19.06
CA LEU A 103 13.54 5.31 17.67
C LEU A 103 12.58 4.36 16.93
N VAL A 104 12.22 3.22 17.51
CA VAL A 104 11.33 2.25 16.84
C VAL A 104 9.89 2.78 16.75
N PHE A 105 9.44 3.62 17.70
CA PHE A 105 8.17 4.35 17.62
C PHE A 105 8.18 5.42 16.53
N CYS A 106 9.28 6.19 16.42
CA CYS A 106 9.50 7.14 15.35
C CYS A 106 9.43 6.46 13.97
N ALA A 107 10.13 5.34 13.82
CA ALA A 107 10.13 4.57 12.58
C ALA A 107 8.74 4.01 12.25
N THR A 108 7.97 3.59 13.25
CA THR A 108 6.58 3.14 13.06
C THR A 108 5.69 4.29 12.57
N THR A 109 5.88 5.51 13.07
CA THR A 109 5.16 6.69 12.57
C THR A 109 5.48 6.97 11.11
N ALA A 110 6.77 6.92 10.74
CA ALA A 110 7.22 7.16 9.38
C ALA A 110 6.65 6.12 8.38
N THR A 111 6.68 4.84 8.76
CA THR A 111 6.33 3.71 7.88
C THR A 111 4.85 3.63 7.53
N ILE A 112 3.94 4.16 8.36
CA ILE A 112 2.50 4.19 8.06
C ILE A 112 2.18 4.83 6.68
N VAL A 113 3.05 5.74 6.23
CA VAL A 113 2.87 6.47 4.98
C VAL A 113 3.25 5.65 3.74
N SER A 114 4.17 4.67 3.83
CA SER A 114 4.59 3.90 2.64
C SER A 114 3.42 3.19 2.00
N GLY A 115 2.57 2.53 2.79
CA GLY A 115 1.41 1.82 2.29
C GLY A 115 0.38 2.70 1.59
N ALA A 116 0.02 3.85 2.19
CA ALA A 116 -0.93 4.79 1.57
C ALA A 116 -0.39 5.43 0.30
N MET A 117 0.94 5.57 0.19
CA MET A 117 1.65 6.16 -0.93
C MET A 117 2.28 5.13 -1.88
N ALA A 118 1.97 3.84 -1.72
CA ALA A 118 2.51 2.75 -2.51
C ALA A 118 2.22 2.85 -4.02
N GLU A 119 3.07 2.21 -4.83
CA GLU A 119 2.90 1.98 -6.28
C GLU A 119 3.01 3.19 -7.23
N ARG A 120 3.09 4.43 -6.73
CA ARG A 120 3.24 5.62 -7.59
C ARG A 120 4.10 6.74 -7.02
N THR A 121 4.62 6.56 -5.81
CA THR A 121 5.52 7.53 -5.17
C THR A 121 6.96 7.24 -5.52
N LYS A 122 7.67 8.28 -5.97
CA LYS A 122 9.11 8.24 -6.16
C LYS A 122 9.84 7.80 -4.89
N PHE A 123 10.73 6.83 -5.00
CA PHE A 123 11.47 6.29 -3.86
C PHE A 123 12.28 7.36 -3.13
N LEU A 124 13.01 8.20 -3.87
CA LEU A 124 13.77 9.32 -3.29
C LEU A 124 12.88 10.26 -2.46
N SER A 125 11.68 10.56 -2.96
CA SER A 125 10.72 11.45 -2.30
C SER A 125 10.22 10.86 -0.98
N TYR A 126 10.05 9.53 -0.92
CA TYR A 126 9.76 8.83 0.32
C TYR A 126 10.92 8.91 1.31
N CYS A 127 12.16 8.67 0.88
CA CYS A 127 13.35 8.78 1.72
C CYS A 127 13.50 10.18 2.35
N VAL A 128 13.27 11.24 1.56
CA VAL A 128 13.31 12.63 2.08
C VAL A 128 12.20 12.85 3.10
N TYR A 129 10.98 12.39 2.83
CA TYR A 129 9.88 12.46 3.79
C TYR A 129 10.23 11.74 5.11
N SER A 130 10.73 10.50 5.05
CA SER A 130 11.11 9.71 6.22
C SER A 130 12.19 10.39 7.06
N ALA A 131 13.15 11.06 6.42
CA ALA A 131 14.14 11.89 7.10
C ALA A 131 13.49 13.08 7.83
N VAL A 132 12.61 13.83 7.17
CA VAL A 132 12.00 15.03 7.75
C VAL A 132 11.07 14.69 8.92
N ILE A 133 10.21 13.68 8.78
CA ILE A 133 9.31 13.29 9.87
C ILE A 133 10.09 12.80 11.09
N SER A 134 11.15 12.03 10.88
CA SER A 134 11.97 11.47 11.97
C SER A 134 12.89 12.50 12.61
N ALA A 135 13.31 13.52 11.86
CA ALA A 135 14.20 14.56 12.37
C ALA A 135 13.46 15.61 13.19
N PHE A 136 12.23 15.97 12.80
CA PHE A 136 11.59 17.19 13.30
C PHE A 136 10.11 17.09 13.61
N ILE A 137 9.31 16.46 12.75
CA ILE A 137 7.85 16.45 12.95
C ILE A 137 7.55 15.57 14.17
N TYR A 138 7.70 14.25 14.04
CA TYR A 138 7.41 13.30 15.12
C TYR A 138 8.04 13.67 16.47
N PRO A 139 9.34 13.99 16.56
CA PRO A 139 9.96 14.34 17.83
C PRO A 139 9.30 15.50 18.57
N VAL A 140 8.80 16.51 17.86
CA VAL A 140 8.20 17.71 18.48
C VAL A 140 6.84 17.37 19.10
N GLU A 141 5.93 16.71 18.38
CA GLU A 141 4.66 16.32 19.00
C GLU A 141 4.84 15.25 20.08
N ALA A 142 5.80 14.33 19.90
CA ALA A 142 6.10 13.33 20.92
C ALA A 142 6.69 13.98 22.18
N HIS A 143 7.44 15.08 22.06
CA HIS A 143 7.87 15.86 23.21
C HIS A 143 6.69 16.44 24.00
N TRP A 144 5.66 16.93 23.30
CA TRP A 144 4.46 17.46 23.96
C TRP A 144 3.80 16.42 24.84
N ILE A 145 3.77 15.16 24.40
CA ILE A 145 3.03 14.06 25.03
C ILE A 145 3.89 13.29 26.05
N TRP A 146 5.13 12.96 25.70
CA TRP A 146 6.01 12.06 26.48
C TRP A 146 7.31 12.70 26.95
N GLY A 147 7.78 13.75 26.28
CA GLY A 147 9.05 14.43 26.59
C GLY A 147 8.99 15.45 27.74
N GLY A 148 7.84 15.57 28.42
CA GLY A 148 7.61 16.55 29.48
C GLY A 148 7.00 17.87 29.01
N GLY A 149 6.65 17.99 27.73
CA GLY A 149 6.02 19.18 27.15
C GLY A 149 4.57 19.40 27.60
N TRP A 150 3.95 20.44 27.06
CA TRP A 150 2.72 21.02 27.60
C TRP A 150 1.51 20.08 27.63
N LEU A 151 1.36 19.14 26.69
CA LEU A 151 0.24 18.18 26.69
C LEU A 151 0.34 17.22 27.89
N SER A 152 1.54 16.72 28.15
CA SER A 152 1.86 15.93 29.34
C SER A 152 1.50 16.71 30.61
N GLN A 153 1.91 17.97 30.70
CA GLN A 153 1.69 18.82 31.90
C GLN A 153 0.20 19.11 32.18
N ILE A 154 -0.64 19.22 31.16
CA ILE A 154 -2.08 19.47 31.35
C ILE A 154 -2.90 18.19 31.62
N GLY A 155 -2.28 17.01 31.55
CA GLY A 155 -2.93 15.71 31.78
C GLY A 155 -3.58 15.10 30.53
N PHE A 156 -3.11 15.45 29.33
CA PHE A 156 -3.43 14.65 28.13
C PHE A 156 -2.80 13.28 28.26
N HIS A 157 -3.56 12.22 27.97
CA HIS A 157 -3.10 10.85 28.13
C HIS A 157 -3.10 10.09 26.80
N ASP A 158 -1.95 9.57 26.43
CA ASP A 158 -1.74 8.69 25.29
C ASP A 158 -0.61 7.72 25.65
N PHE A 159 -0.96 6.54 26.16
CA PHE A 159 0.02 5.65 26.78
C PHE A 159 1.07 5.12 25.81
N ALA A 160 0.64 4.69 24.62
CA ALA A 160 1.52 4.08 23.63
C ALA A 160 1.46 4.72 22.24
N GLY A 161 0.57 5.68 21.96
CA GLY A 161 0.60 6.46 20.72
C GLY A 161 -0.58 6.29 19.75
N SER A 162 -1.84 6.22 20.19
CA SER A 162 -2.96 6.39 19.22
C SER A 162 -2.92 7.78 18.58
N CYS A 163 -2.54 8.80 19.35
CA CYS A 163 -2.37 10.17 18.86
C CYS A 163 -0.96 10.34 18.27
N ALA A 164 0.06 10.14 19.09
CA ALA A 164 1.45 10.47 18.78
C ALA A 164 2.04 9.72 17.57
N ILE A 165 1.55 8.51 17.29
CA ILE A 165 2.10 7.64 16.25
C ILE A 165 1.05 7.39 15.17
N HIS A 166 -0.08 6.79 15.54
CA HIS A 166 -1.04 6.33 14.53
C HIS A 166 -1.82 7.47 13.88
N MET A 167 -2.34 8.43 14.66
CA MET A 167 -2.99 9.59 14.08
C MET A 167 -2.00 10.44 13.27
N VAL A 168 -0.80 10.70 13.80
CA VAL A 168 0.26 11.43 13.08
C VAL A 168 0.60 10.76 11.75
N GLY A 169 0.96 9.48 11.77
CA GLY A 169 1.28 8.71 10.57
C GLY A 169 0.09 8.64 9.61
N GLY A 170 -1.14 8.50 10.14
CA GLY A 170 -2.37 8.44 9.35
C GLY A 170 -2.77 9.77 8.68
N ILE A 171 -2.60 10.91 9.37
CA ILE A 171 -2.77 12.24 8.78
C ILE A 171 -1.71 12.46 7.71
N SER A 172 -0.47 12.05 7.99
CA SER A 172 0.63 12.14 7.04
C SER A 172 0.35 11.33 5.77
N ALA A 173 -0.16 10.11 5.94
CA ALA A 173 -0.59 9.22 4.87
C ALA A 173 -1.73 9.83 4.04
N LEU A 174 -2.73 10.44 4.69
CA LEU A 174 -3.86 11.09 4.03
C LEU A 174 -3.40 12.26 3.16
N ILE A 175 -2.59 13.17 3.71
CA ILE A 175 -2.09 14.35 3.00
C ILE A 175 -1.17 13.92 1.86
N GLY A 176 -0.27 12.97 2.13
CA GLY A 176 0.63 12.40 1.13
C GLY A 176 -0.12 11.78 -0.05
N ALA A 177 -1.08 10.89 0.22
CA ALA A 177 -1.89 10.24 -0.80
C ALA A 177 -2.77 11.24 -1.58
N TRP A 178 -3.29 12.28 -0.91
CA TRP A 178 -4.08 13.33 -1.54
C TRP A 178 -3.23 14.21 -2.49
N LEU A 179 -2.07 14.69 -2.06
CA LEU A 179 -1.18 15.53 -2.88
C LEU A 179 -0.52 14.77 -4.04
N LEU A 180 -0.28 13.47 -3.85
CA LEU A 180 0.26 12.55 -4.85
C LEU A 180 -0.76 12.15 -5.92
N GLY A 181 -2.03 12.10 -5.53
CA GLY A 181 -3.14 11.67 -6.38
C GLY A 181 -3.31 10.15 -6.50
N PRO A 182 -4.45 9.72 -7.05
CA PRO A 182 -4.83 8.30 -7.12
C PRO A 182 -3.99 7.50 -8.11
N ARG A 183 -3.87 6.19 -7.93
CA ARG A 183 -3.26 5.31 -8.94
C ARG A 183 -4.04 5.34 -10.25
N ILE A 184 -3.34 5.19 -11.36
CA ILE A 184 -3.94 5.11 -12.70
C ILE A 184 -4.95 3.97 -12.71
N GLY A 185 -6.16 4.26 -13.20
CA GLY A 185 -7.26 3.30 -13.25
C GLY A 185 -8.09 3.17 -11.96
N LYS A 186 -7.72 3.80 -10.84
CA LYS A 186 -8.52 3.75 -9.60
C LYS A 186 -9.91 4.35 -9.77
N PHE A 187 -10.01 5.48 -10.48
CA PHE A 187 -11.25 6.21 -10.70
C PHE A 187 -11.50 6.40 -12.20
N VAL A 188 -12.62 5.86 -12.69
CA VAL A 188 -13.07 6.08 -14.08
C VAL A 188 -13.82 7.41 -14.13
N LYS A 189 -13.50 8.25 -15.10
CA LYS A 189 -14.12 9.57 -15.30
C LYS A 189 -14.95 9.59 -16.59
N ASP A 190 -16.08 10.29 -16.59
CA ASP A 190 -16.82 10.59 -17.82
C ASP A 190 -16.14 11.69 -18.65
N ALA A 191 -16.68 11.96 -19.84
CA ALA A 191 -16.20 13.03 -20.74
C ALA A 191 -16.26 14.45 -20.12
N LYS A 192 -16.97 14.62 -18.99
CA LYS A 192 -17.03 15.87 -18.21
C LYS A 192 -16.07 15.85 -17.01
N GLY A 193 -15.21 14.84 -16.91
CA GLY A 193 -14.24 14.66 -15.84
C GLY A 193 -14.81 14.15 -14.51
N ARG A 194 -16.10 13.79 -14.45
CA ARG A 194 -16.76 13.32 -13.22
C ARG A 194 -16.49 11.85 -13.00
N ILE A 195 -16.17 11.46 -11.77
CA ILE A 195 -15.92 10.06 -11.42
C ILE A 195 -17.23 9.27 -11.48
N THR A 196 -17.30 8.28 -12.36
CA THR A 196 -18.46 7.41 -12.57
C THR A 196 -18.30 6.06 -11.87
N LYS A 197 -17.08 5.60 -11.65
CA LYS A 197 -16.79 4.30 -11.05
C LYS A 197 -15.49 4.31 -10.24
N VAL A 198 -15.50 3.59 -9.11
CA VAL A 198 -14.30 3.27 -8.33
C VAL A 198 -13.91 1.82 -8.64
N ASN A 199 -12.66 1.60 -9.05
CA ASN A 199 -12.09 0.27 -9.25
C ASN A 199 -11.33 -0.15 -7.98
N ALA A 200 -11.45 -1.42 -7.58
CA ALA A 200 -10.64 -1.99 -6.51
C ALA A 200 -9.41 -2.65 -7.13
N PHE A 201 -8.23 -2.42 -6.53
CA PHE A 201 -7.02 -3.15 -6.85
C PHE A 201 -6.79 -4.19 -5.76
N PRO A 202 -6.98 -5.49 -6.03
CA PRO A 202 -6.75 -6.50 -5.03
C PRO A 202 -5.26 -6.62 -4.72
N GLY A 203 -4.93 -6.88 -3.46
CA GLY A 203 -3.59 -7.27 -3.05
C GLY A 203 -3.15 -8.55 -3.73
N HIS A 204 -1.90 -8.60 -4.20
CA HIS A 204 -1.42 -9.74 -4.98
C HIS A 204 -1.14 -10.98 -4.12
N ASN A 205 -0.95 -10.84 -2.80
CA ASN A 205 -0.61 -11.95 -1.90
C ASN A 205 -1.23 -11.74 -0.51
N LEU A 206 -2.49 -12.11 -0.35
CA LEU A 206 -3.16 -12.06 0.96
C LEU A 206 -2.50 -12.92 2.04
N PRO A 207 -1.91 -14.11 1.76
CA PRO A 207 -1.16 -14.87 2.76
C PRO A 207 -0.01 -14.08 3.41
N ILE A 208 0.82 -13.38 2.63
CA ILE A 208 1.90 -12.57 3.20
C ILE A 208 1.36 -11.35 3.95
N GLY A 209 0.27 -10.75 3.45
CA GLY A 209 -0.42 -9.68 4.17
C GLY A 209 -0.96 -10.13 5.52
N CYS A 210 -1.54 -11.34 5.58
CA CYS A 210 -2.01 -11.97 6.80
C CYS A 210 -0.87 -12.26 7.79
N LEU A 211 0.27 -12.78 7.30
CA LEU A 211 1.48 -12.95 8.11
C LEU A 211 1.94 -11.62 8.71
N GLY A 212 1.92 -10.54 7.92
CA GLY A 212 2.23 -9.20 8.39
C GLY A 212 1.33 -8.75 9.55
N VAL A 213 0.00 -8.97 9.45
CA VAL A 213 -0.93 -8.65 10.54
C VAL A 213 -0.61 -9.42 11.83
N PHE A 214 -0.27 -10.71 11.75
CA PHE A 214 0.13 -11.48 12.93
C PHE A 214 1.43 -10.99 13.54
N ILE A 215 2.41 -10.61 12.71
CA ILE A 215 3.67 -10.01 13.19
C ILE A 215 3.38 -8.68 13.89
N LEU A 216 2.54 -7.82 13.31
CA LEU A 216 2.14 -6.55 13.92
C LEU A 216 1.42 -6.77 15.25
N TRP A 217 0.48 -7.73 15.33
CA TRP A 217 -0.20 -8.05 16.58
C TRP A 217 0.78 -8.53 17.66
N LEU A 218 1.70 -9.44 17.32
CA LEU A 218 2.74 -9.88 18.25
C LEU A 218 3.59 -8.69 18.74
N GLY A 219 4.03 -7.84 17.81
CA GLY A 219 4.81 -6.65 18.14
C GLY A 219 4.05 -5.67 19.03
N TRP A 220 2.73 -5.60 18.89
CA TRP A 220 1.87 -4.71 19.67
C TRP A 220 1.83 -5.00 21.17
N TYR A 221 2.13 -6.23 21.59
CA TYR A 221 2.34 -6.53 23.00
C TYR A 221 3.56 -5.81 23.56
N GLY A 222 4.62 -5.66 22.75
CA GLY A 222 5.76 -4.80 23.09
C GLY A 222 5.38 -3.33 23.00
N PHE A 223 4.67 -2.93 21.94
CA PHE A 223 4.25 -1.55 21.70
C PHE A 223 3.43 -0.97 22.84
N ASN A 224 2.38 -1.68 23.27
CA ASN A 224 1.56 -1.25 24.39
C ASN A 224 2.17 -1.63 25.74
N GLY A 225 2.86 -2.76 25.84
CA GLY A 225 3.29 -3.29 27.15
C GLY A 225 4.61 -2.75 27.67
N ALA A 226 5.49 -2.20 26.84
CA ALA A 226 6.86 -1.88 27.25
C ALA A 226 6.94 -0.91 28.43
N ALA A 227 6.09 0.12 28.45
CA ALA A 227 6.08 1.15 29.48
C ALA A 227 5.39 0.71 30.80
N CYS A 228 4.88 -0.53 30.89
CA CYS A 228 4.26 -1.04 32.12
C CYS A 228 5.30 -1.24 33.22
N THR A 229 4.93 -0.95 34.46
CA THR A 229 5.84 -1.02 35.62
C THR A 229 5.44 -2.06 36.67
N SER A 230 4.37 -2.81 36.43
CA SER A 230 3.93 -3.92 37.28
C SER A 230 3.38 -5.09 36.46
N VAL A 231 3.32 -6.27 37.08
CA VAL A 231 2.81 -7.48 36.43
C VAL A 231 1.31 -7.36 36.18
N GLU A 232 0.58 -6.74 37.11
CA GLU A 232 -0.86 -6.52 37.02
C GLU A 232 -1.20 -5.56 35.88
N GLN A 233 -0.46 -4.46 35.75
CA GLN A 233 -0.63 -3.50 34.65
C GLN A 233 -0.31 -4.16 33.31
N LEU A 234 0.84 -4.84 33.21
CA LEU A 234 1.25 -5.56 32.00
C LEU A 234 0.21 -6.60 31.57
N GLY A 235 -0.29 -7.40 32.53
CA GLY A 235 -1.33 -8.38 32.28
C GLY A 235 -2.63 -7.75 31.79
N SER A 236 -3.05 -6.64 32.40
CA SER A 236 -4.25 -5.90 31.96
C SER A 236 -4.09 -5.32 30.55
N VAL A 237 -2.95 -4.69 30.27
CA VAL A 237 -2.63 -4.13 28.94
C VAL A 237 -2.63 -5.22 27.86
N PHE A 238 -2.11 -6.41 28.17
CA PHE A 238 -2.14 -7.54 27.23
C PHE A 238 -3.58 -8.01 26.97
N VAL A 239 -4.43 -8.04 27.98
CA VAL A 239 -5.85 -8.38 27.82
C VAL A 239 -6.53 -7.37 26.89
N THR A 240 -6.38 -6.06 27.13
CA THR A 240 -7.02 -5.04 26.28
C THR A 240 -6.48 -5.07 24.85
N THR A 241 -5.16 -5.25 24.69
CA THR A 241 -4.47 -5.41 23.39
C THR A 241 -4.85 -6.70 22.66
N THR A 242 -5.39 -7.70 23.34
CA THR A 242 -5.93 -8.93 22.72
C THR A 242 -7.40 -8.76 22.35
N VAL A 243 -8.19 -8.22 23.27
CA VAL A 243 -9.66 -8.19 23.17
C VAL A 243 -10.12 -7.18 22.13
N ALA A 244 -9.58 -5.95 22.15
CA ALA A 244 -10.02 -4.89 21.23
C ALA A 244 -9.87 -5.28 19.75
N PRO A 245 -8.71 -5.73 19.25
CA PRO A 245 -8.58 -6.18 17.87
C PRO A 245 -9.40 -7.43 17.56
N ALA A 246 -9.49 -8.42 18.45
CA ALA A 246 -10.32 -9.59 18.20
C ALA A 246 -11.80 -9.22 17.99
N ILE A 247 -12.32 -8.30 18.80
CA ILE A 247 -13.68 -7.78 18.64
C ILE A 247 -13.80 -6.97 17.35
N ALA A 248 -12.83 -6.11 17.03
CA ALA A 248 -12.83 -5.35 15.78
C ALA A 248 -12.92 -6.26 14.55
N THR A 249 -12.12 -7.33 14.51
CA THR A 249 -12.12 -8.34 13.45
C THR A 249 -13.47 -9.04 13.33
N VAL A 250 -14.04 -9.51 14.45
CA VAL A 250 -15.33 -10.23 14.44
C VAL A 250 -16.47 -9.32 14.02
N VAL A 251 -16.51 -8.08 14.52
CA VAL A 251 -17.53 -7.10 14.15
C VAL A 251 -17.44 -6.75 12.67
N CYS A 252 -16.23 -6.52 12.15
CA CYS A 252 -16.01 -6.30 10.72
C CYS A 252 -16.45 -7.52 9.89
N MET A 253 -16.09 -8.73 10.31
CA MET A 253 -16.46 -9.96 9.62
C MET A 253 -17.99 -10.11 9.53
N ILE A 254 -18.69 -9.94 10.64
CA ILE A 254 -20.16 -10.01 10.69
C ILE A 254 -20.77 -8.92 9.80
N PHE A 255 -20.28 -7.69 9.89
CA PHE A 255 -20.77 -6.57 9.09
C PHE A 255 -20.60 -6.82 7.59
N THR A 256 -19.41 -7.25 7.16
CA THR A 256 -19.12 -7.57 5.75
C THR A 256 -19.93 -8.77 5.27
N TRP A 257 -20.15 -9.78 6.12
CA TRP A 257 -21.02 -10.91 5.82
C TRP A 257 -22.47 -10.48 5.55
N ILE A 258 -23.03 -9.64 6.42
CA ILE A 258 -24.39 -9.11 6.26
C ILE A 258 -24.47 -8.22 5.01
N LYS A 259 -23.47 -7.38 4.78
CA LYS A 259 -23.47 -6.39 3.69
C LYS A 259 -23.25 -7.01 2.31
N TYR A 260 -22.39 -8.02 2.22
CA TYR A 260 -21.90 -8.58 0.95
C TYR A 260 -22.23 -10.05 0.74
N GLY A 261 -22.89 -10.70 1.71
CA GLY A 261 -23.20 -12.13 1.69
C GLY A 261 -22.02 -13.05 2.00
N LYS A 262 -20.83 -12.50 2.25
CA LYS A 262 -19.59 -13.24 2.52
C LYS A 262 -18.61 -12.39 3.35
N PRO A 263 -17.74 -13.00 4.17
CA PRO A 263 -16.72 -12.27 4.92
C PRO A 263 -15.63 -11.73 3.98
N ASP A 264 -15.17 -10.50 4.22
CA ASP A 264 -14.05 -9.91 3.48
C ASP A 264 -12.73 -10.11 4.22
N VAL A 265 -11.83 -10.90 3.63
CA VAL A 265 -10.54 -11.24 4.24
C VAL A 265 -9.67 -10.01 4.46
N SER A 266 -9.52 -9.16 3.44
CA SER A 266 -8.65 -7.97 3.51
C SER A 266 -9.15 -6.96 4.53
N MET A 267 -10.48 -6.78 4.59
CA MET A 267 -11.09 -5.85 5.53
C MET A 267 -11.02 -6.38 6.96
N CYS A 268 -11.17 -7.69 7.19
CA CYS A 268 -10.98 -8.29 8.51
C CYS A 268 -9.54 -8.13 9.01
N LEU A 269 -8.55 -8.31 8.13
CA LEU A 269 -7.13 -8.06 8.44
C LEU A 269 -6.89 -6.62 8.86
N ASN A 270 -7.43 -5.65 8.10
CA ASN A 270 -7.38 -4.24 8.47
C ASN A 270 -8.17 -3.90 9.75
N ALA A 271 -9.27 -4.60 10.03
CA ALA A 271 -10.03 -4.43 11.26
C ALA A 271 -9.26 -4.91 12.50
N SER A 272 -8.48 -5.98 12.39
CA SER A 272 -7.54 -6.38 13.45
C SER A 272 -6.57 -5.25 13.76
N LEU A 273 -5.94 -4.65 12.74
CA LEU A 273 -5.02 -3.53 12.91
C LEU A 273 -5.73 -2.27 13.46
N ALA A 274 -6.95 -1.99 13.00
CA ALA A 274 -7.74 -0.87 13.49
C ALA A 274 -8.06 -0.97 14.99
N GLY A 275 -8.40 -2.18 15.48
CA GLY A 275 -8.63 -2.41 16.91
C GLY A 275 -7.36 -2.30 17.74
N LEU A 276 -6.21 -2.74 17.20
CA LEU A 276 -4.90 -2.54 17.82
C LEU A 276 -4.58 -1.04 17.94
N VAL A 277 -4.74 -0.26 16.86
CA VAL A 277 -4.55 1.20 16.86
C VAL A 277 -5.47 1.91 17.86
N ALA A 278 -6.74 1.52 17.91
CA ALA A 278 -7.74 2.17 18.75
C ALA A 278 -7.50 1.93 20.24
N ILE A 279 -6.92 0.79 20.63
CA ILE A 279 -6.63 0.49 22.03
C ILE A 279 -5.27 1.07 22.49
N THR A 280 -4.38 1.47 21.58
CA THR A 280 -3.02 1.94 21.90
C THR A 280 -2.96 3.05 22.96
N ALA A 281 -3.69 4.17 22.80
CA ALA A 281 -3.72 5.25 23.79
C ALA A 281 -4.38 4.84 25.12
N PRO A 282 -5.53 4.13 25.12
CA PRO A 282 -6.25 3.81 26.35
C PRO A 282 -5.88 2.46 27.01
N CYS A 283 -4.89 1.71 26.53
CA CYS A 283 -4.68 0.31 26.91
C CYS A 283 -4.36 0.09 28.40
N ASP A 284 -3.76 1.08 29.07
CA ASP A 284 -3.39 1.07 30.48
C ASP A 284 -4.49 1.61 31.41
N VAL A 285 -5.43 2.41 30.88
CA VAL A 285 -6.49 3.07 31.65
C VAL A 285 -7.86 2.44 31.45
N THR A 286 -8.01 1.40 30.63
CA THR A 286 -9.33 0.86 30.24
C THR A 286 -9.50 -0.58 30.69
N ASP A 287 -10.72 -0.94 31.12
CA ASP A 287 -11.08 -2.31 31.43
C ASP A 287 -11.49 -3.12 30.17
N VAL A 288 -11.81 -4.40 30.36
CA VAL A 288 -12.22 -5.27 29.26
C VAL A 288 -13.52 -4.81 28.57
N THR A 289 -14.44 -4.18 29.30
CA THR A 289 -15.72 -3.72 28.75
C THR A 289 -15.48 -2.54 27.81
N GLY A 290 -14.65 -1.58 28.23
CA GLY A 290 -14.20 -0.48 27.38
C GLY A 290 -13.46 -1.00 26.15
N ALA A 291 -12.54 -1.96 26.31
CA ALA A 291 -11.80 -2.55 25.20
C ALA A 291 -12.71 -3.22 24.14
N ILE A 292 -13.77 -3.91 24.57
CA ILE A 292 -14.77 -4.49 23.66
C ILE A 292 -15.45 -3.39 22.84
N ILE A 293 -15.90 -2.31 23.47
CA ILE A 293 -16.62 -1.24 22.78
C ILE A 293 -15.69 -0.48 21.83
N ILE A 294 -14.46 -0.18 22.27
CA ILE A 294 -13.43 0.46 21.46
C ILE A 294 -13.14 -0.38 20.21
N GLY A 295 -12.94 -1.69 20.38
CA GLY A 295 -12.74 -2.63 19.27
C GLY A 295 -13.94 -2.71 18.33
N ALA A 296 -15.16 -2.79 18.85
CA ALA A 296 -16.37 -2.87 18.04
C ALA A 296 -16.55 -1.63 17.15
N VAL A 297 -16.33 -0.44 17.71
CA VAL A 297 -16.37 0.81 16.94
C VAL A 297 -15.24 0.83 15.90
N ALA A 298 -14.02 0.41 16.27
CA ALA A 298 -12.88 0.40 15.36
C ALA A 298 -13.10 -0.51 14.14
N GLY A 299 -13.67 -1.70 14.36
CA GLY A 299 -13.98 -2.67 13.31
C GLY A 299 -15.01 -2.15 12.29
N LEU A 300 -15.94 -1.29 12.70
CA LEU A 300 -16.86 -0.61 11.78
C LEU A 300 -16.21 0.62 11.14
N LEU A 301 -15.49 1.41 11.93
CA LEU A 301 -14.89 2.66 11.53
C LEU A 301 -13.90 2.48 10.37
N VAL A 302 -13.12 1.39 10.37
CA VAL A 302 -12.20 1.09 9.27
C VAL A 302 -12.94 0.87 7.95
N VAL A 303 -14.08 0.18 7.96
CA VAL A 303 -14.87 -0.11 6.75
C VAL A 303 -15.45 1.18 6.17
N PHE A 304 -16.08 1.97 7.03
CA PHE A 304 -16.65 3.26 6.63
C PHE A 304 -15.57 4.27 6.25
N GLY A 305 -14.39 4.20 6.87
CA GLY A 305 -13.23 5.01 6.54
C GLY A 305 -12.73 4.78 5.12
N VAL A 306 -12.54 3.51 4.73
CA VAL A 306 -12.17 3.15 3.35
C VAL A 306 -13.23 3.64 2.37
N TRP A 307 -14.52 3.43 2.67
CA TRP A 307 -15.59 3.92 1.80
C TRP A 307 -15.63 5.44 1.69
N PHE A 308 -15.34 6.15 2.77
CA PHE A 308 -15.29 7.60 2.78
C PHE A 308 -14.14 8.11 1.90
N LEU A 309 -12.95 7.51 2.01
CA LEU A 309 -11.80 7.83 1.17
C LEU A 309 -12.09 7.57 -0.31
N ASP A 310 -12.59 6.39 -0.65
CA ASP A 310 -12.82 5.98 -2.04
C ASP A 310 -14.03 6.72 -2.68
N ASN A 311 -15.13 6.84 -1.96
CA ASN A 311 -16.39 7.32 -2.53
C ASN A 311 -16.64 8.82 -2.36
N LYS A 312 -16.02 9.45 -1.36
CA LYS A 312 -16.24 10.87 -1.05
C LYS A 312 -14.99 11.72 -1.25
N LEU A 313 -13.88 11.39 -0.59
CA LEU A 313 -12.65 12.18 -0.70
C LEU A 313 -11.87 11.92 -1.99
N ARG A 314 -12.10 10.78 -2.65
CA ARG A 314 -11.42 10.35 -3.87
C ARG A 314 -9.91 10.26 -3.69
N VAL A 315 -9.50 9.84 -2.49
CA VAL A 315 -8.11 9.57 -2.13
C VAL A 315 -7.88 8.07 -2.25
N ASP A 316 -6.87 7.67 -2.99
CA ASP A 316 -6.50 6.27 -3.17
C ASP A 316 -5.44 5.87 -2.14
N ASP A 317 -5.84 4.99 -1.23
CA ASP A 317 -5.01 4.39 -0.21
C ASP A 317 -4.93 2.88 -0.47
N PRO A 318 -3.81 2.38 -1.02
CA PRO A 318 -3.64 0.98 -1.42
C PRO A 318 -3.88 -0.04 -0.32
N VAL A 319 -3.50 0.28 0.91
CA VAL A 319 -3.52 -0.69 2.03
C VAL A 319 -4.59 -0.37 3.07
N GLY A 320 -5.21 0.81 2.98
CA GLY A 320 -6.18 1.29 3.96
C GLY A 320 -5.52 1.89 5.21
N ALA A 321 -4.26 2.33 5.12
CA ALA A 321 -3.49 2.89 6.23
C ALA A 321 -4.15 4.12 6.86
N VAL A 322 -4.81 4.97 6.09
CA VAL A 322 -5.54 6.14 6.63
C VAL A 322 -6.73 5.69 7.47
N ALA A 323 -7.50 4.71 7.00
CA ALA A 323 -8.64 4.21 7.77
C ALA A 323 -8.17 3.50 9.06
N VAL A 324 -7.10 2.70 8.97
CA VAL A 324 -6.52 2.00 10.12
C VAL A 324 -5.87 2.97 11.10
N HIS A 325 -5.01 3.88 10.67
CA HIS A 325 -4.19 4.68 11.57
C HIS A 325 -4.78 6.06 11.87
N CYS A 326 -5.28 6.79 10.87
CA CYS A 326 -5.83 8.13 11.09
C CYS A 326 -7.13 8.07 11.89
N LEU A 327 -8.14 7.37 11.37
CA LEU A 327 -9.46 7.37 11.99
C LEU A 327 -9.47 6.63 13.33
N ASN A 328 -8.79 5.48 13.41
CA ASN A 328 -8.74 4.75 14.68
C ASN A 328 -7.73 5.33 15.68
N GLY A 329 -6.71 6.07 15.22
CA GLY A 329 -5.84 6.84 16.10
C GLY A 329 -6.61 7.98 16.78
N ILE A 330 -7.44 8.70 16.01
CA ILE A 330 -8.38 9.69 16.56
C ILE A 330 -9.36 9.03 17.52
N TRP A 331 -9.99 7.93 17.11
CA TRP A 331 -10.94 7.21 17.96
C TRP A 331 -10.32 6.73 19.27
N GLY A 332 -9.14 6.10 19.24
CA GLY A 332 -8.44 5.64 20.43
C GLY A 332 -8.09 6.78 21.39
N THR A 333 -7.64 7.91 20.85
CA THR A 333 -7.35 9.11 21.63
C THR A 333 -8.59 9.66 22.33
N ILE A 334 -9.73 9.71 21.64
CA ILE A 334 -11.02 10.10 22.22
C ILE A 334 -11.50 9.07 23.25
N ALA A 335 -11.28 7.79 22.98
CA ALA A 335 -11.73 6.68 23.82
C ALA A 335 -11.13 6.74 25.24
N VAL A 336 -9.91 7.24 25.41
CA VAL A 336 -9.33 7.54 26.74
C VAL A 336 -10.30 8.42 27.56
N GLY A 337 -10.78 9.52 26.96
CA GLY A 337 -11.67 10.47 27.62
C GLY A 337 -13.08 9.92 27.91
N LEU A 338 -13.44 8.80 27.28
CA LEU A 338 -14.74 8.14 27.44
C LEU A 338 -14.68 6.97 28.42
N PHE A 339 -13.67 6.11 28.29
CA PHE A 339 -13.61 4.78 28.90
C PHE A 339 -12.51 4.58 29.95
N ALA A 340 -11.67 5.60 30.22
CA ALA A 340 -10.70 5.49 31.30
C ALA A 340 -11.38 5.19 32.65
N THR A 341 -10.78 4.30 33.44
CA THR A 341 -11.37 3.80 34.69
C THR A 341 -10.29 3.40 35.68
N THR A 342 -10.53 3.65 36.97
CA THR A 342 -9.61 3.25 38.06
C THR A 342 -9.65 1.75 38.38
N SER A 343 -10.46 0.97 37.66
CA SER A 343 -10.41 -0.49 37.73
C SER A 343 -9.22 -1.07 36.95
N ALA A 344 -8.61 -0.28 36.05
CA ALA A 344 -7.41 -0.68 35.33
C ALA A 344 -6.19 -0.60 36.26
N PRO A 345 -5.41 -1.68 36.44
CA PRO A 345 -4.23 -1.65 37.30
C PRO A 345 -3.20 -0.60 36.85
N GLY A 346 -2.72 0.22 37.79
CA GLY A 346 -1.77 1.30 37.51
C GLY A 346 -2.43 2.66 37.18
N ASN A 347 -3.75 2.72 37.03
CA ASN A 347 -4.48 3.97 36.84
C ASN A 347 -5.28 4.35 38.09
N ASP A 348 -4.76 5.27 38.90
CA ASP A 348 -5.43 5.70 40.13
C ASP A 348 -6.24 7.00 39.98
N SER A 349 -6.15 7.68 38.84
CA SER A 349 -6.61 9.08 38.75
C SER A 349 -7.36 9.45 37.47
N ILE A 350 -7.13 8.75 36.35
CA ILE A 350 -7.75 9.09 35.07
C ILE A 350 -9.10 8.39 34.99
N VAL A 351 -10.17 9.18 34.94
CA VAL A 351 -11.54 8.66 34.81
C VAL A 351 -12.22 9.31 33.62
N GLY A 352 -12.75 8.47 32.74
CA GLY A 352 -13.48 8.86 31.54
C GLY A 352 -14.94 9.21 31.84
N LEU A 353 -15.58 9.85 30.86
CA LEU A 353 -16.96 10.32 30.96
C LEU A 353 -17.95 9.22 31.36
N PHE A 354 -17.82 8.02 30.80
CA PHE A 354 -18.75 6.91 31.06
C PHE A 354 -18.52 6.19 32.40
N TYR A 355 -17.39 6.48 33.07
CA TYR A 355 -17.06 5.97 34.40
C TYR A 355 -17.23 7.05 35.49
N GLY A 356 -17.84 8.18 35.17
CA GLY A 356 -18.16 9.24 36.12
C GLY A 356 -17.11 10.34 36.28
N GLY A 357 -16.08 10.37 35.44
CA GLY A 357 -15.00 11.38 35.47
C GLY A 357 -15.39 12.76 34.93
N GLY A 358 -16.62 12.90 34.41
CA GLY A 358 -17.10 14.14 33.80
C GLY A 358 -16.42 14.48 32.47
N PHE A 359 -16.55 15.73 32.03
CA PHE A 359 -16.03 16.17 30.72
C PHE A 359 -14.56 16.60 30.73
N LYS A 360 -13.88 16.61 31.89
CA LYS A 360 -12.50 17.10 31.99
C LYS A 360 -11.55 16.27 31.13
N GLN A 361 -11.49 14.95 31.34
CA GLN A 361 -10.57 14.09 30.60
C GLN A 361 -10.89 14.11 29.10
N LEU A 362 -12.18 14.01 28.74
CA LEU A 362 -12.60 14.14 27.34
C LEU A 362 -12.15 15.47 26.72
N GLY A 363 -12.31 16.59 27.43
CA GLY A 363 -11.84 17.90 26.98
C GLY A 363 -10.32 17.94 26.74
N LEU A 364 -9.52 17.34 27.62
CA LEU A 364 -8.07 17.23 27.47
C LEU A 364 -7.70 16.39 26.24
N GLN A 365 -8.34 15.24 26.05
CA GLN A 365 -8.14 14.41 24.86
C GLN A 365 -8.50 15.15 23.56
N LEU A 366 -9.61 15.91 23.58
CA LEU A 366 -10.05 16.70 22.44
C LEU A 366 -9.05 17.82 22.09
N ALA A 367 -8.56 18.55 23.10
CA ALA A 367 -7.57 19.60 22.91
C ALA A 367 -6.22 19.03 22.43
N GLY A 368 -5.79 17.90 23.01
CA GLY A 368 -4.55 17.24 22.64
C GLY A 368 -4.54 16.73 21.21
N PHE A 369 -5.56 15.93 20.83
CA PHE A 369 -5.64 15.44 19.45
C PHE A 369 -5.71 16.61 18.46
N ALA A 370 -6.49 17.66 18.74
CA ALA A 370 -6.66 18.77 17.81
C ALA A 370 -5.34 19.54 17.60
N SER A 371 -4.56 19.70 18.66
CA SER A 371 -3.26 20.40 18.61
C SER A 371 -2.23 19.61 17.82
N VAL A 372 -2.11 18.30 18.09
CA VAL A 372 -1.20 17.41 17.35
C VAL A 372 -1.63 17.31 15.88
N ALA A 373 -2.93 17.12 15.61
CA ALA A 373 -3.45 17.05 14.25
C ALA A 373 -3.20 18.34 13.46
N ALA A 374 -3.34 19.51 14.08
CA ALA A 374 -3.03 20.80 13.46
C ALA A 374 -1.55 20.91 13.09
N TRP A 375 -0.66 20.56 14.02
CA TRP A 375 0.78 20.54 13.79
C TRP A 375 1.17 19.59 12.66
N THR A 376 0.76 18.32 12.74
CA THR A 376 1.06 17.32 11.70
C THR A 376 0.52 17.76 10.36
N THR A 377 -0.72 18.28 10.30
CA THR A 377 -1.33 18.74 9.04
C THR A 377 -0.52 19.84 8.38
N VAL A 378 -0.11 20.86 9.15
CA VAL A 378 0.68 21.98 8.63
C VAL A 378 2.05 21.49 8.16
N MET A 379 2.79 20.79 9.02
CA MET A 379 4.17 20.39 8.75
C MET A 379 4.30 19.40 7.60
N ILE A 380 3.39 18.43 7.53
CA ILE A 380 3.40 17.43 6.45
C ILE A 380 2.94 18.03 5.13
N THR A 381 1.95 18.93 5.14
CA THR A 381 1.55 19.66 3.92
C THR A 381 2.73 20.45 3.37
N ILE A 382 3.46 21.19 4.22
CA ILE A 382 4.67 21.92 3.82
C ILE A 382 5.70 20.94 3.24
N THR A 383 5.99 19.85 3.96
CA THR A 383 6.99 18.85 3.56
C THR A 383 6.69 18.29 2.17
N PHE A 384 5.47 17.79 1.94
CA PHE A 384 5.11 17.22 0.64
C PHE A 384 5.00 18.26 -0.48
N LEU A 385 4.60 19.50 -0.19
CA LEU A 385 4.62 20.57 -1.20
C LEU A 385 6.06 20.93 -1.60
N VAL A 386 7.00 21.00 -0.66
CA VAL A 386 8.42 21.24 -0.95
C VAL A 386 9.01 20.08 -1.76
N ILE A 387 8.76 18.83 -1.37
CA ILE A 387 9.19 17.65 -2.13
C ILE A 387 8.61 17.68 -3.55
N LYS A 388 7.32 17.99 -3.69
CA LYS A 388 6.64 18.08 -4.98
C LYS A 388 7.22 19.17 -5.87
N ALA A 389 7.63 20.31 -5.30
CA ALA A 389 8.21 21.43 -6.04
C ALA A 389 9.69 21.23 -6.41
N THR A 390 10.41 20.34 -5.72
CA THR A 390 11.87 20.15 -5.91
C THR A 390 12.21 18.88 -6.68
N VAL A 391 11.97 17.70 -6.09
CA VAL A 391 12.31 16.38 -6.67
C VAL A 391 11.12 15.72 -7.38
N GLY A 392 9.91 16.20 -7.10
CA GLY A 392 8.64 15.63 -7.56
C GLY A 392 8.15 14.50 -6.67
N LEU A 393 6.83 14.35 -6.53
CA LEU A 393 6.25 13.37 -5.60
C LEU A 393 5.88 12.05 -6.28
N ARG A 394 5.41 12.12 -7.53
CA ARG A 394 4.93 10.98 -8.31
C ARG A 394 5.96 10.56 -9.36
N VAL A 395 6.04 9.25 -9.63
CA VAL A 395 6.75 8.72 -10.81
C VAL A 395 6.00 9.09 -12.09
N SER A 396 6.62 8.87 -13.25
CA SER A 396 5.95 9.03 -14.54
C SER A 396 4.84 7.99 -14.75
N GLU A 397 3.92 8.28 -15.66
CA GLU A 397 2.84 7.36 -16.01
C GLU A 397 3.38 6.01 -16.53
N GLU A 398 4.45 6.03 -17.32
CA GLU A 398 5.11 4.83 -17.83
C GLU A 398 5.67 3.97 -16.68
N GLU A 399 6.42 4.58 -15.76
CA GLU A 399 6.98 3.88 -14.59
C GLU A 399 5.89 3.27 -13.69
N GLU A 400 4.77 3.98 -13.50
CA GLU A 400 3.64 3.46 -12.73
C GLU A 400 2.94 2.27 -13.43
N ILE A 401 2.86 2.29 -14.77
CA ILE A 401 2.28 1.20 -15.57
C ILE A 401 3.22 -0.02 -15.58
N VAL A 402 4.52 0.19 -15.77
CA VAL A 402 5.52 -0.89 -15.79
C VAL A 402 5.72 -1.50 -14.40
N GLY A 403 5.82 -0.68 -13.37
CA GLY A 403 6.11 -1.09 -11.99
C GLY A 403 7.42 -0.49 -11.49
N LEU A 404 7.43 -0.08 -10.22
CA LEU A 404 8.56 0.64 -9.62
C LEU A 404 9.75 -0.28 -9.33
N ASP A 405 9.55 -1.60 -9.28
CA ASP A 405 10.64 -2.55 -9.03
C ASP A 405 11.70 -2.48 -10.14
N SER A 406 11.28 -2.58 -11.41
CA SER A 406 12.21 -2.51 -12.53
C SER A 406 12.72 -1.09 -12.77
N CYS A 407 11.84 -0.08 -12.66
CA CYS A 407 12.18 1.29 -13.01
C CYS A 407 13.06 2.00 -11.96
N GLU A 408 12.79 1.84 -10.66
CA GLU A 408 13.55 2.54 -9.61
C GLU A 408 14.66 1.68 -8.99
N HIS A 409 14.50 0.35 -9.00
CA HIS A 409 15.42 -0.57 -8.30
C HIS A 409 16.21 -1.48 -9.24
N GLY A 410 15.96 -1.42 -10.55
CA GLY A 410 16.55 -2.35 -11.51
C GLY A 410 16.23 -3.81 -11.18
N LEU A 411 15.13 -4.06 -10.46
CA LEU A 411 14.73 -5.37 -9.99
C LEU A 411 13.67 -5.94 -10.96
N PRO A 412 13.98 -6.96 -11.77
CA PRO A 412 13.01 -7.49 -12.73
C PRO A 412 11.76 -8.07 -12.06
N SER A 413 11.94 -8.66 -10.88
CA SER A 413 10.86 -9.16 -10.03
C SER A 413 11.38 -9.42 -8.62
N ALA A 414 10.59 -9.07 -7.59
CA ALA A 414 10.85 -9.51 -6.21
C ALA A 414 10.62 -11.02 -6.00
N TYR A 415 10.12 -11.73 -7.00
CA TYR A 415 9.74 -13.14 -6.95
C TYR A 415 10.56 -13.94 -7.97
N ALA A 416 11.88 -13.92 -7.84
CA ALA A 416 12.76 -14.65 -8.74
C ALA A 416 12.30 -16.11 -8.91
N GLY A 417 12.09 -16.53 -10.17
CA GLY A 417 11.60 -17.87 -10.52
C GLY A 417 10.08 -18.01 -10.63
N PHE A 418 9.30 -17.00 -10.21
CA PHE A 418 7.85 -16.96 -10.43
C PHE A 418 7.50 -16.01 -11.58
N SER A 419 6.73 -16.50 -12.56
CA SER A 419 6.08 -15.64 -13.55
C SER A 419 4.79 -15.10 -12.95
N ILE A 420 4.85 -13.93 -12.31
CA ILE A 420 3.66 -13.32 -11.72
C ILE A 420 2.91 -12.54 -12.81
N MET A 421 1.76 -13.07 -13.20
CA MET A 421 0.82 -12.42 -14.11
C MET A 421 -0.09 -11.48 -13.30
N ASP A 422 -0.08 -10.19 -13.62
CA ASP A 422 -1.07 -9.25 -13.09
C ASP A 422 -2.35 -9.30 -13.93
N ILE A 423 -3.34 -10.07 -13.47
CA ILE A 423 -4.65 -10.25 -14.14
C ILE A 423 -5.55 -9.01 -13.92
N SER A 424 -5.18 -8.12 -12.98
CA SER A 424 -6.07 -7.04 -12.52
C SER A 424 -6.04 -5.78 -13.38
N ASN A 425 -4.99 -5.57 -14.19
CA ASN A 425 -4.84 -4.38 -15.04
C ASN A 425 -5.51 -4.51 -16.43
N THR A 426 -6.10 -5.66 -16.79
CA THR A 426 -6.53 -5.96 -18.17
C THR A 426 -7.96 -5.55 -18.55
N MET A 427 -8.68 -4.75 -17.76
CA MET A 427 -10.11 -4.47 -18.04
C MET A 427 -10.54 -3.00 -18.09
N THR A 428 -9.69 -2.00 -17.81
CA THR A 428 -10.06 -0.59 -18.00
C THR A 428 -8.83 0.31 -18.13
N MET A 429 -8.37 0.58 -19.35
CA MET A 429 -7.60 1.78 -19.66
C MET A 429 -8.22 2.42 -20.90
N ASP A 430 -8.95 3.51 -20.68
CA ASP A 430 -9.37 4.40 -21.76
C ASP A 430 -8.22 5.37 -22.08
N VAL A 431 -8.02 5.60 -23.37
CA VAL A 431 -6.97 6.46 -23.94
C VAL A 431 -7.28 7.93 -23.64
N ASN A 432 -6.34 8.68 -23.06
CA ASN A 432 -6.40 10.12 -22.87
C ASN A 432 -5.78 10.84 -24.08
N GLU A 433 -6.44 11.89 -24.61
CA GLU A 433 -6.05 12.63 -25.82
C GLU A 433 -4.86 13.59 -25.66
N ASN A 434 -4.07 13.51 -24.58
CA ASN A 434 -2.99 14.48 -24.30
C ASN A 434 -1.58 13.93 -24.42
N THR A 435 -1.37 12.90 -25.24
CA THR A 435 -0.03 12.45 -25.63
C THR A 435 0.12 12.63 -27.14
N ASP A 436 0.73 13.74 -27.54
CA ASP A 436 1.08 13.99 -28.95
C ASP A 436 2.24 13.05 -29.35
N LEU A 437 1.91 12.02 -30.11
CA LEU A 437 2.84 11.02 -30.66
C LEU A 437 2.78 10.97 -32.19
N GLY A 438 2.53 12.11 -32.83
CA GLY A 438 2.57 12.21 -34.29
C GLY A 438 1.37 11.59 -35.02
N VAL A 439 1.42 11.68 -36.35
CA VAL A 439 0.24 11.63 -37.23
C VAL A 439 -0.43 10.25 -37.21
N SER A 440 -1.71 10.24 -36.80
CA SER A 440 -2.49 9.04 -36.48
C SER A 440 -3.23 8.40 -37.67
N ASP A 441 -2.98 8.84 -38.90
CA ASP A 441 -3.83 8.49 -40.04
C ASP A 441 -3.08 7.79 -41.19
N TYR A 442 -3.42 6.52 -41.47
CA TYR A 442 -2.86 5.71 -42.55
C TYR A 442 -3.06 6.35 -43.93
N ASP A 443 -4.15 7.09 -44.11
CA ASP A 443 -4.47 7.75 -45.37
C ASP A 443 -3.56 8.95 -45.63
N SER A 444 -2.97 9.52 -44.58
CA SER A 444 -2.02 10.64 -44.65
C SER A 444 -0.54 10.24 -44.85
N ALA A 445 -0.21 8.94 -44.75
CA ALA A 445 1.17 8.46 -44.89
C ALA A 445 1.66 8.47 -46.36
N SER A 446 2.93 8.80 -46.56
CA SER A 446 3.54 8.92 -47.90
C SER A 446 3.60 7.59 -48.65
N SER A 447 3.57 7.66 -49.99
CA SER A 447 3.66 6.50 -50.88
C SER A 447 4.99 5.74 -50.78
N PHE A 448 6.04 6.37 -50.23
CA PHE A 448 7.32 5.72 -49.89
C PHE A 448 7.20 4.86 -48.63
N GLN A 449 6.52 5.35 -47.58
CA GLN A 449 6.29 4.61 -46.34
C GLN A 449 5.36 3.40 -46.53
N LYS A 450 4.36 3.52 -47.41
CA LYS A 450 3.44 2.42 -47.77
C LYS A 450 4.13 1.29 -48.55
N LYS A 451 5.19 1.60 -49.34
CA LYS A 451 5.94 0.64 -50.17
C LYS A 451 7.08 -0.08 -49.44
N ALA A 452 7.47 0.36 -48.24
CA ALA A 452 8.52 -0.27 -47.45
C ALA A 452 8.07 -1.56 -46.72
N ALA A 453 6.78 -1.91 -46.78
CA ALA A 453 6.29 -3.20 -46.28
C ALA A 453 6.64 -4.32 -47.27
N VAL A 454 7.40 -5.31 -46.80
CA VAL A 454 7.86 -6.47 -47.57
C VAL A 454 6.68 -7.19 -48.23
N ASN A 455 6.78 -7.47 -49.53
CA ASN A 455 5.78 -8.23 -50.29
C ASN A 455 5.66 -9.66 -49.75
N VAL A 456 4.44 -10.08 -49.43
CA VAL A 456 4.11 -11.46 -49.10
C VAL A 456 4.12 -12.26 -50.41
N VAL A 457 5.08 -13.17 -50.56
CA VAL A 457 5.12 -14.14 -51.65
C VAL A 457 3.97 -15.14 -51.43
N LYS A 458 3.15 -15.39 -52.46
CA LYS A 458 2.12 -16.43 -52.42
C LYS A 458 2.78 -17.80 -52.16
N ALA A 459 2.39 -18.46 -51.06
CA ALA A 459 2.73 -19.85 -50.81
C ALA A 459 2.10 -20.75 -51.89
N PRO A 460 2.74 -21.87 -52.28
CA PRO A 460 2.20 -22.77 -53.29
C PRO A 460 0.88 -23.42 -52.83
N GLU A 461 -0.01 -23.68 -53.79
CA GLU A 461 -1.35 -24.24 -53.59
C GLU A 461 -1.30 -25.65 -52.98
N MET A 462 -1.54 -25.76 -51.68
CA MET A 462 -2.14 -26.96 -51.08
C MET A 462 -3.67 -26.80 -51.17
N LEU A 463 -4.37 -27.91 -51.46
CA LEU A 463 -5.83 -28.01 -51.52
C LEU A 463 -6.47 -27.21 -50.37
N ALA A 464 -7.12 -26.09 -50.71
CA ALA A 464 -7.71 -25.20 -49.74
C ALA A 464 -8.94 -25.87 -49.11
N THR A 465 -8.86 -26.17 -47.82
CA THR A 465 -9.99 -26.67 -47.04
C THR A 465 -11.05 -25.59 -46.78
N GLY A 466 -10.74 -24.33 -47.10
CA GLY A 466 -11.60 -23.17 -46.83
C GLY A 466 -11.59 -22.74 -45.36
N ILE A 467 -10.80 -23.40 -44.50
CA ILE A 467 -10.68 -23.09 -43.07
C ILE A 467 -9.23 -22.76 -42.74
N TYR A 468 -9.04 -21.62 -42.07
CA TYR A 468 -7.70 -21.10 -41.78
C TYR A 468 -7.56 -20.72 -40.32
N LYS A 469 -6.40 -21.06 -39.74
CA LYS A 469 -5.97 -20.59 -38.44
C LYS A 469 -5.02 -19.42 -38.63
N VAL A 470 -5.41 -18.25 -38.13
CA VAL A 470 -4.60 -17.04 -38.13
C VAL A 470 -4.01 -16.85 -36.73
N VAL A 471 -2.68 -16.86 -36.63
CA VAL A 471 -1.94 -16.62 -35.40
C VAL A 471 -1.29 -15.25 -35.47
N ILE A 472 -1.65 -14.36 -34.56
CA ILE A 472 -1.22 -12.96 -34.52
C ILE A 472 -0.41 -12.77 -33.25
N ILE A 473 0.88 -12.46 -33.39
CA ILE A 473 1.76 -12.11 -32.26
C ILE A 473 2.01 -10.61 -32.29
N ALA A 474 1.60 -9.87 -31.27
CA ALA A 474 1.67 -8.41 -31.24
C ALA A 474 2.05 -7.85 -29.87
N LYS A 475 2.27 -6.54 -29.79
CA LYS A 475 2.46 -5.82 -28.51
C LYS A 475 1.20 -5.97 -27.65
N LEU A 476 1.41 -6.23 -26.35
CA LEU A 476 0.31 -6.41 -25.40
C LEU A 476 -0.62 -5.18 -25.35
N SER A 477 -0.05 -3.97 -25.43
CA SER A 477 -0.80 -2.69 -25.44
C SER A 477 -1.74 -2.49 -26.63
N ARG A 478 -1.60 -3.29 -27.70
CA ARG A 478 -2.47 -3.21 -28.90
C ARG A 478 -3.57 -4.27 -28.90
N TYR A 479 -3.67 -5.09 -27.85
CA TYR A 479 -4.64 -6.17 -27.77
C TYR A 479 -6.09 -5.65 -27.89
N ASP A 480 -6.47 -4.58 -27.19
CA ASP A 480 -7.85 -4.09 -27.23
C ASP A 480 -8.25 -3.56 -28.60
N HIS A 481 -7.32 -2.90 -29.30
CA HIS A 481 -7.53 -2.49 -30.70
C HIS A 481 -7.71 -3.70 -31.61
N LEU A 482 -6.89 -4.75 -31.43
CA LEU A 482 -6.99 -5.98 -32.21
C LEU A 482 -8.31 -6.71 -31.93
N LYS A 483 -8.67 -6.87 -30.64
CA LYS A 483 -9.92 -7.51 -30.20
C LYS A 483 -11.13 -6.80 -30.78
N LYS A 484 -11.18 -5.47 -30.69
CA LYS A 484 -12.25 -4.66 -31.28
C LYS A 484 -12.33 -4.88 -32.79
N ALA A 485 -11.20 -4.81 -33.51
CA ALA A 485 -11.17 -5.03 -34.95
C ALA A 485 -11.62 -6.44 -35.37
N MET A 486 -11.31 -7.47 -34.58
CA MET A 486 -11.79 -8.83 -34.82
C MET A 486 -13.30 -8.95 -34.56
N ASN A 487 -13.80 -8.34 -33.49
CA ASN A 487 -15.24 -8.33 -33.17
C ASN A 487 -16.05 -7.58 -34.23
N ASP A 488 -15.57 -6.42 -34.69
CA ASP A 488 -16.22 -5.62 -35.74
C ASP A 488 -16.28 -6.38 -37.08
N LEU A 489 -15.35 -7.30 -37.31
CA LEU A 489 -15.35 -8.23 -38.46
C LEU A 489 -16.30 -9.43 -38.28
N GLY A 490 -16.87 -9.63 -37.09
CA GLY A 490 -17.73 -10.77 -36.78
C GLY A 490 -16.99 -12.06 -36.41
N VAL A 491 -15.73 -11.98 -35.97
CA VAL A 491 -15.01 -13.14 -35.42
C VAL A 491 -15.65 -13.53 -34.09
N THR A 492 -16.26 -14.72 -34.02
CA THR A 492 -17.02 -15.16 -32.83
C THR A 492 -16.16 -15.85 -31.77
N GLY A 493 -15.01 -16.40 -32.16
CA GLY A 493 -14.09 -17.09 -31.25
C GLY A 493 -12.63 -16.71 -31.46
N MET A 494 -11.93 -16.38 -30.38
CA MET A 494 -10.49 -16.18 -30.37
C MET A 494 -9.86 -16.80 -29.12
N THR A 495 -8.73 -17.47 -29.31
CA THR A 495 -7.90 -17.96 -28.21
C THR A 495 -6.75 -16.99 -28.01
N VAL A 496 -6.59 -16.50 -26.78
CA VAL A 496 -5.57 -15.50 -26.45
C VAL A 496 -4.60 -16.12 -25.46
N THR A 497 -3.31 -16.08 -25.78
CA THR A 497 -2.22 -16.57 -24.92
C THR A 497 -1.18 -15.49 -24.81
N GLN A 498 -0.75 -15.14 -23.59
CA GLN A 498 0.42 -14.29 -23.44
C GLN A 498 1.68 -15.09 -23.73
N VAL A 499 2.59 -14.51 -24.51
CA VAL A 499 3.84 -15.16 -24.91
C VAL A 499 5.00 -14.19 -24.73
N MET A 500 6.17 -14.74 -24.49
CA MET A 500 7.40 -13.98 -24.38
C MET A 500 8.18 -14.10 -25.69
N GLY A 501 8.66 -13.01 -26.26
CA GLY A 501 9.32 -13.05 -27.57
C GLY A 501 10.50 -12.09 -27.69
N CYS A 502 11.64 -12.60 -28.16
CA CYS A 502 12.80 -11.80 -28.54
C CYS A 502 12.76 -11.49 -30.05
N GLY A 503 13.07 -10.25 -30.43
CA GLY A 503 13.22 -9.81 -31.82
C GLY A 503 14.67 -9.48 -32.18
N VAL A 504 14.91 -8.84 -33.32
CA VAL A 504 16.24 -8.35 -33.75
C VAL A 504 16.84 -7.36 -32.75
N GLN A 505 16.01 -6.79 -31.86
CA GLN A 505 16.37 -5.75 -30.91
C GLN A 505 17.20 -6.19 -29.71
N LYS A 506 17.61 -7.48 -29.54
CA LYS A 506 18.37 -8.01 -28.39
C LYS A 506 18.07 -7.21 -27.11
N GLY A 507 16.97 -7.55 -26.42
CA GLY A 507 16.48 -6.80 -25.24
C GLY A 507 17.62 -6.26 -24.40
N ALA A 508 17.56 -4.97 -24.04
CA ALA A 508 18.63 -4.28 -23.33
C ALA A 508 19.09 -5.14 -22.14
N GLY A 509 20.40 -5.31 -21.97
CA GLY A 509 20.96 -6.04 -20.83
C GLY A 509 20.48 -5.41 -19.52
N GLU A 510 19.80 -6.19 -18.69
CA GLU A 510 19.34 -5.73 -17.37
C GLU A 510 20.38 -6.10 -16.32
N MET A 511 20.59 -5.24 -15.33
CA MET A 511 21.56 -5.49 -14.25
C MET A 511 20.86 -6.09 -13.04
N TYR A 512 21.24 -7.30 -12.61
CA TYR A 512 20.82 -7.87 -11.32
C TYR A 512 22.01 -7.95 -10.37
N ARG A 513 21.96 -7.23 -9.24
CA ARG A 513 23.05 -7.15 -8.25
C ARG A 513 24.42 -6.80 -8.84
N GLY A 514 24.44 -5.91 -9.83
CA GLY A 514 25.68 -5.48 -10.48
C GLY A 514 26.22 -6.44 -11.56
N VAL A 515 25.44 -7.46 -11.96
CA VAL A 515 25.79 -8.39 -13.05
C VAL A 515 24.78 -8.24 -14.19
N GLU A 516 25.28 -8.15 -15.42
CA GLU A 516 24.47 -8.05 -16.65
C GLU A 516 23.80 -9.41 -16.95
N VAL A 517 22.48 -9.42 -17.01
CA VAL A 517 21.65 -10.58 -17.33
C VAL A 517 21.26 -10.49 -18.82
N ASP A 518 21.54 -11.56 -19.58
CA ASP A 518 21.30 -11.62 -21.02
C ASP A 518 19.81 -11.46 -21.40
N ALA A 519 19.61 -10.86 -22.58
CA ALA A 519 18.35 -10.33 -23.13
C ALA A 519 17.03 -10.97 -22.63
N THR A 520 16.25 -10.17 -21.92
CA THR A 520 14.89 -10.50 -21.48
C THR A 520 13.95 -10.64 -22.68
N LEU A 521 13.22 -11.74 -22.73
CA LEU A 521 12.10 -11.89 -23.66
C LEU A 521 11.06 -10.80 -23.34
N LEU A 522 10.54 -10.09 -24.34
CA LEU A 522 9.51 -9.06 -24.11
C LEU A 522 8.11 -9.68 -24.04
N PRO A 523 7.24 -9.23 -23.13
CA PRO A 523 5.83 -9.62 -23.10
C PRO A 523 5.11 -9.26 -24.41
N LYS A 524 4.42 -10.24 -24.98
CA LYS A 524 3.61 -10.14 -26.20
C LYS A 524 2.29 -10.87 -26.00
N VAL A 525 1.33 -10.58 -26.87
CA VAL A 525 0.09 -11.34 -26.96
C VAL A 525 0.11 -12.19 -28.22
N LYS A 526 -0.25 -13.47 -28.10
CA LYS A 526 -0.54 -14.39 -29.20
C LYS A 526 -2.05 -14.58 -29.27
N VAL A 527 -2.67 -14.08 -30.32
CA VAL A 527 -4.10 -14.27 -30.62
C VAL A 527 -4.22 -15.31 -31.73
N GLU A 528 -5.01 -16.34 -31.49
CA GLU A 528 -5.27 -17.41 -32.45
C GLU A 528 -6.75 -17.39 -32.81
N VAL A 529 -7.04 -17.23 -34.09
CA VAL A 529 -8.41 -17.18 -34.63
C VAL A 529 -8.53 -18.26 -35.69
N VAL A 530 -9.63 -19.01 -35.68
CA VAL A 530 -9.97 -19.95 -36.76
C VAL A 530 -11.15 -19.38 -37.52
N VAL A 531 -11.01 -19.18 -38.83
CA VAL A 531 -12.03 -18.60 -39.71
C VAL A 531 -12.34 -19.50 -40.90
N SER A 532 -13.62 -19.55 -41.29
CA SER A 532 -14.10 -20.22 -42.49
C SER A 532 -14.91 -19.28 -43.39
N LYS A 533 -15.98 -18.67 -42.86
CA LYS A 533 -16.86 -17.75 -43.60
C LYS A 533 -16.23 -16.36 -43.83
N ILE A 534 -15.41 -15.90 -42.90
CA ILE A 534 -14.73 -14.60 -42.99
C ILE A 534 -13.48 -14.79 -43.86
N PRO A 535 -13.32 -14.03 -44.96
CA PRO A 535 -12.11 -14.12 -45.77
C PRO A 535 -10.87 -13.81 -44.93
N VAL A 536 -9.86 -14.68 -45.00
CA VAL A 536 -8.60 -14.51 -44.26
C VAL A 536 -7.93 -13.17 -44.55
N ASP A 537 -8.01 -12.70 -45.79
CA ASP A 537 -7.47 -11.39 -46.19
C ASP A 537 -8.12 -10.24 -45.43
N SER A 538 -9.40 -10.36 -45.06
CA SER A 538 -10.11 -9.35 -44.25
C SER A 538 -9.59 -9.35 -42.81
N VAL A 539 -9.34 -10.54 -42.23
CA VAL A 539 -8.73 -10.69 -40.90
C VAL A 539 -7.33 -10.09 -40.87
N ILE A 540 -6.50 -10.38 -41.89
CA ILE A 540 -5.15 -9.81 -42.01
C ILE A 540 -5.20 -8.29 -42.15
N ALA A 541 -6.09 -7.76 -43.00
CA ALA A 541 -6.21 -6.33 -43.23
C ALA A 541 -6.62 -5.57 -41.96
N ALA A 542 -7.62 -6.09 -41.22
CA ALA A 542 -8.06 -5.50 -39.97
C ALA A 542 -6.98 -5.59 -38.88
N ALA A 543 -6.30 -6.73 -38.75
CA ALA A 543 -5.20 -6.90 -37.81
C ALA A 543 -4.04 -5.93 -38.12
N LYS A 544 -3.65 -5.80 -39.39
CA LYS A 544 -2.63 -4.82 -39.82
C LYS A 544 -3.04 -3.40 -39.44
N LYS A 545 -4.28 -3.00 -39.74
CA LYS A 545 -4.78 -1.66 -39.40
C LYS A 545 -4.81 -1.42 -37.89
N ALA A 546 -5.21 -2.42 -37.11
CA ALA A 546 -5.30 -2.32 -35.65
C ALA A 546 -3.92 -2.32 -34.97
N LEU A 547 -2.93 -3.02 -35.53
CA LEU A 547 -1.63 -3.22 -34.89
C LEU A 547 -0.55 -2.25 -35.37
N TYR A 548 -0.72 -1.64 -36.54
CA TYR A 548 0.30 -0.76 -37.12
C TYR A 548 0.49 0.52 -36.30
N THR A 549 1.74 0.76 -35.90
CA THR A 549 2.20 2.00 -35.27
C THR A 549 3.37 2.64 -36.02
N GLY A 550 3.93 1.94 -37.01
CA GLY A 550 5.10 2.41 -37.77
C GLY A 550 6.43 2.15 -37.05
N HIS A 551 6.41 1.57 -35.86
CA HIS A 551 7.59 1.24 -35.07
C HIS A 551 7.93 -0.25 -35.12
N ILE A 552 9.19 -0.58 -34.80
CA ILE A 552 9.61 -1.97 -34.65
C ILE A 552 8.78 -2.64 -33.55
N GLY A 553 8.35 -3.87 -33.82
CA GLY A 553 7.62 -4.71 -32.85
C GLY A 553 6.10 -4.74 -33.00
N ASP A 554 5.50 -4.11 -34.02
CA ASP A 554 4.03 -4.09 -34.24
C ASP A 554 3.38 -5.49 -34.28
N GLY A 555 4.11 -6.48 -34.80
CA GLY A 555 3.72 -7.88 -34.68
C GLY A 555 4.07 -8.72 -35.90
N LYS A 556 3.67 -9.99 -35.86
CA LYS A 556 3.73 -10.95 -36.97
C LYS A 556 2.40 -11.69 -37.07
N ILE A 557 1.97 -11.96 -38.30
CA ILE A 557 0.77 -12.74 -38.59
C ILE A 557 1.22 -14.00 -39.32
N PHE A 558 0.78 -15.15 -38.83
CA PHE A 558 1.00 -16.46 -39.44
C PHE A 558 -0.35 -17.04 -39.84
N VAL A 559 -0.42 -17.68 -41.00
CA VAL A 559 -1.63 -18.28 -41.52
C VAL A 559 -1.35 -19.75 -41.79
N TYR A 560 -2.22 -20.61 -41.26
CA TYR A 560 -2.15 -22.06 -41.40
C TYR A 560 -3.46 -22.58 -41.98
N ASN A 561 -3.39 -23.60 -42.85
CA ASN A 561 -4.58 -24.38 -43.22
C ASN A 561 -5.01 -25.23 -42.03
N VAL A 562 -6.32 -25.37 -41.85
CA VAL A 562 -6.91 -26.29 -40.88
C VAL A 562 -7.54 -27.44 -41.64
N ASP A 563 -7.06 -28.65 -41.40
CA ASP A 563 -7.51 -29.84 -42.12
C ASP A 563 -8.86 -30.37 -41.64
N LYS A 564 -9.13 -30.24 -40.33
CA LYS A 564 -10.37 -30.73 -39.72
C LYS A 564 -10.73 -29.94 -38.46
N VAL A 565 -12.02 -29.65 -38.30
CA VAL A 565 -12.60 -29.08 -37.05
C VAL A 565 -13.70 -30.01 -36.56
N VAL A 566 -13.85 -30.22 -35.25
CA VAL A 566 -14.94 -31.01 -34.68
C VAL A 566 -15.50 -30.29 -33.45
N LYS A 567 -16.81 -30.01 -33.44
CA LYS A 567 -17.51 -29.44 -32.29
C LYS A 567 -17.88 -30.55 -31.32
N VAL A 568 -17.17 -30.63 -30.19
CA VAL A 568 -17.27 -31.75 -29.23
C VAL A 568 -18.71 -32.01 -28.75
N ARG A 569 -19.51 -30.94 -28.53
CA ARG A 569 -20.88 -31.06 -27.99
C ARG A 569 -21.85 -31.73 -28.97
N THR A 570 -21.74 -31.42 -30.27
CA THR A 570 -22.73 -31.80 -31.29
C THR A 570 -22.21 -32.85 -32.26
N GLY A 571 -20.89 -33.05 -32.32
CA GLY A 571 -20.23 -33.91 -33.31
C GLY A 571 -20.17 -33.29 -34.71
N GLU A 572 -20.65 -32.06 -34.90
CA GLU A 572 -20.54 -31.33 -36.17
C GLU A 572 -19.07 -31.16 -36.55
N GLU A 573 -18.78 -31.26 -37.85
CA GLU A 573 -17.42 -31.16 -38.38
C GLU A 573 -17.25 -29.89 -39.24
N ASP A 574 -16.01 -29.44 -39.34
CA ASP A 574 -15.52 -28.41 -40.26
C ASP A 574 -16.32 -27.10 -40.23
N PHE A 575 -17.01 -26.79 -41.33
CA PHE A 575 -17.75 -25.55 -41.46
C PHE A 575 -18.88 -25.42 -40.43
N GLU A 576 -19.63 -26.51 -40.21
CA GLU A 576 -20.74 -26.57 -39.25
C GLU A 576 -20.24 -26.50 -37.81
N ALA A 577 -19.06 -27.06 -37.55
CA ALA A 577 -18.40 -26.98 -36.24
C ALA A 577 -18.05 -25.53 -35.83
N LEU A 578 -17.86 -24.63 -36.80
CA LEU A 578 -17.50 -23.24 -36.58
C LEU A 578 -18.69 -22.27 -36.60
N GLN A 579 -19.91 -22.74 -36.92
CA GLN A 579 -21.10 -21.91 -36.82
C GLN A 579 -21.62 -21.94 -35.37
N ASP A 580 -21.79 -20.77 -34.77
CA ASP A 580 -22.61 -20.61 -33.58
C ASP A 580 -24.07 -20.80 -33.99
N VAL A 581 -24.56 -22.04 -33.84
CA VAL A 581 -25.99 -22.33 -33.86
C VAL A 581 -26.44 -22.25 -32.41
N GLU A 582 -26.95 -21.08 -32.02
CA GLU A 582 -28.04 -21.03 -31.04
C GLU A 582 -29.36 -21.05 -31.77
#